data_AF-A0A5R2N7Y5-F1
#
_entry.id   AF-A0A5R2N7Y5-F1
#
_cell.length_a   1.000
_cell.length_b   1.000
_cell.length_c   1.000
_cell.angle_alpha   90.00
_cell.angle_beta   90.00
_cell.angle_gamma   90.00
#
_symmetry.space_group_name_H-M   'P 1'
#
loop_
_entity.id
_entity.type
_entity.pdbx_description
1 polymer ?
#
loop_
_entity_poly.entity_id
_entity_poly.type
_entity_poly.pdbx_seq_one_letter_code
_entity_poly.pdbx_strand_id
1 'polypeptide(L)'
;MKKLFPIVAFIAVALISMTMAGFAYFATQEAARIKFEGAADDALNRIESRIDLHLSLLRSTQALFDARNGDISQSEFKAFFKALDIDSNFAGLRGIGFLRLVKTGDEAAVERDILRDFGASHPVYPDTTQPWRTPIALFEPLDPSNQASIGY
;
A
#
# COMPACT_ATOMS: atom_id res chain seq x y z
N MET A 1 21.13 65.97 34.02
CA MET A 1 20.67 64.61 34.34
C MET A 1 19.22 64.29 33.93
N LYS A 2 18.27 65.26 33.96
CA LYS A 2 16.85 65.01 33.56
C LYS A 2 16.63 64.58 32.09
N LYS A 3 17.54 64.88 31.15
CA LYS A 3 17.40 64.51 29.72
C LYS A 3 17.87 63.09 29.36
N LEU A 4 18.66 62.43 30.21
CA LEU A 4 19.21 61.09 29.95
C LEU A 4 18.27 59.97 30.42
N PHE A 5 17.48 60.24 31.46
CA PHE A 5 16.48 59.31 31.99
C PHE A 5 15.49 58.76 30.93
N PRO A 6 14.87 59.59 30.05
CA PRO A 6 13.97 59.05 29.03
C PRO A 6 14.68 58.18 27.99
N ILE A 7 15.94 58.47 27.67
CA ILE A 7 16.74 57.69 26.71
C ILE A 7 17.07 56.32 27.32
N VAL A 8 17.50 56.27 28.59
CA VAL A 8 17.79 55.01 29.29
C VAL A 8 16.54 54.15 29.42
N ALA A 9 15.39 54.75 29.79
CA ALA A 9 14.13 54.04 29.86
C ALA A 9 13.71 53.47 28.49
N PHE A 10 13.86 54.25 27.42
CA PHE A 10 13.58 53.80 26.06
C PHE A 10 14.48 52.62 25.65
N ILE A 11 15.78 52.70 25.90
CA ILE A 11 16.73 51.62 25.58
C ILE A 11 16.38 50.35 26.37
N ALA A 12 16.05 50.47 27.66
CA ALA A 12 15.67 49.33 28.49
C ALA A 12 14.41 48.64 27.95
N VAL A 13 13.37 49.39 27.62
CA VAL A 13 12.14 48.84 27.02
C VAL A 13 12.42 48.24 25.64
N ALA A 14 13.24 48.88 24.81
CA ALA A 14 13.60 48.35 23.49
C ALA A 14 14.35 47.02 23.59
N LEU A 15 15.29 46.90 24.53
CA LEU A 15 16.02 45.66 24.79
C LEU A 15 15.10 44.55 25.26
N ILE A 16 14.21 44.83 26.23
CA ILE A 16 13.23 43.85 26.72
C ILE A 16 12.32 43.38 25.58
N SER A 17 11.79 44.31 24.79
CA SER A 17 10.94 44.00 23.63
C SER A 17 11.69 43.16 22.59
N MET A 18 12.96 43.47 22.31
CA MET A 18 13.79 42.72 21.36
C MET A 18 14.07 41.30 21.87
N THR A 19 14.39 41.14 23.15
CA THR A 19 14.58 39.84 23.78
C THR A 19 13.29 39.03 23.74
N MET A 20 12.16 39.64 24.08
CA MET A 20 10.86 38.96 24.07
C MET A 20 10.42 38.56 22.66
N ALA A 21 10.66 39.41 21.66
CA ALA A 21 10.42 39.07 20.25
C ALA A 21 11.32 37.92 19.78
N GLY A 22 12.60 37.91 20.20
CA GLY A 22 13.51 36.80 19.94
C GLY A 22 13.02 35.48 20.54
N PHE A 23 12.65 35.49 21.83
CA PHE A 23 12.08 34.30 22.48
C PHE A 23 10.79 33.82 21.82
N ALA A 24 9.87 34.74 21.47
CA ALA A 24 8.65 34.40 20.78
C ALA A 24 8.96 33.76 19.41
N TYR A 25 9.90 34.32 18.66
CA TYR A 25 10.32 33.78 17.36
C TYR A 25 10.90 32.36 17.49
N PHE A 26 11.85 32.15 18.41
CA PHE A 26 12.41 30.81 18.65
C PHE A 26 11.34 29.82 19.10
N ALA A 27 10.46 30.22 20.02
CA ALA A 27 9.36 29.37 20.48
C ALA A 27 8.41 28.99 19.33
N THR A 28 8.09 29.93 18.44
CA THR A 28 7.26 29.63 17.26
C THR A 28 7.95 28.71 16.26
N GLN A 29 9.26 28.86 16.07
CA GLN A 29 10.02 28.02 15.16
C GLN A 29 10.14 26.59 15.68
N GLU A 30 10.38 26.43 16.98
CA GLU A 30 10.43 25.12 17.63
C GLU A 30 9.05 24.44 17.62
N ALA A 31 7.98 25.19 17.91
CA ALA A 31 6.63 24.67 17.83
C ALA A 31 6.26 24.23 16.40
N ALA A 32 6.67 24.99 15.39
CA ALA A 32 6.47 24.62 13.99
C ALA A 32 7.26 23.36 13.61
N ARG A 33 8.49 23.22 14.11
CA ARG A 33 9.33 22.03 13.90
C ARG A 33 8.71 20.78 14.53
N ILE A 34 8.32 20.83 15.79
CA ILE A 34 7.69 19.70 16.50
C ILE A 34 6.40 19.28 15.77
N LYS A 35 5.59 20.24 15.32
CA LYS A 35 4.38 19.96 14.56
C LYS A 35 4.69 19.30 13.21
N PHE A 36 5.74 19.74 12.53
CA PHE A 36 6.17 19.14 11.26
C PHE A 36 6.67 17.71 11.47
N GLU A 37 7.54 17.49 12.45
CA GLU A 37 8.06 16.15 12.78
C GLU A 37 6.91 15.20 13.15
N GLY A 38 5.98 15.62 14.02
CA GLY A 38 4.81 14.80 14.34
C GLY A 38 3.92 14.48 13.14
N ALA A 39 3.70 15.44 12.23
CA ALA A 39 2.93 15.19 11.02
C ALA A 39 3.65 14.25 10.03
N ALA A 40 4.98 14.33 9.96
CA ALA A 40 5.80 13.45 9.14
C ALA A 40 5.78 12.01 9.69
N ASP A 41 5.95 11.85 11.01
CA ASP A 41 5.90 10.55 11.68
C ASP A 41 4.51 9.90 11.54
N ASP A 42 3.44 10.67 11.73
CA ASP A 42 2.06 10.19 11.51
C ASP A 42 1.84 9.71 10.06
N ALA A 43 2.40 10.43 9.08
CA ALA A 43 2.31 10.03 7.68
C ALA A 43 3.09 8.74 7.41
N LEU A 44 4.31 8.62 7.96
CA LEU A 44 5.13 7.41 7.84
C LEU A 44 4.43 6.20 8.48
N ASN A 45 3.95 6.33 9.72
CA ASN A 45 3.25 5.28 10.44
C ASN A 45 2.02 4.78 9.69
N ARG A 46 1.29 5.67 9.00
CA ARG A 46 0.14 5.30 8.17
C ARG A 46 0.54 4.49 6.93
N ILE A 47 1.68 4.80 6.32
CA ILE A 47 2.22 4.04 5.19
C ILE A 47 2.66 2.65 5.66
N GLU A 48 3.44 2.58 6.73
CA GLU A 48 3.92 1.32 7.29
C GLU A 48 2.77 0.40 7.69
N SER A 49 1.79 0.94 8.44
CA SER A 49 0.60 0.17 8.83
C SER A 49 -0.17 -0.37 7.62
N ARG A 50 -0.25 0.39 6.53
CA ARG A 50 -0.93 -0.07 5.30
C ARG A 50 -0.15 -1.18 4.61
N ILE A 51 1.18 -1.09 4.55
CA ILE A 51 2.03 -2.13 3.97
C ILE A 51 1.90 -3.42 4.79
N ASP A 52 1.94 -3.33 6.12
CA ASP A 52 1.80 -4.49 7.00
C ASP A 52 0.44 -5.18 6.86
N LEU A 53 -0.63 -4.39 6.66
CA LEU A 53 -1.95 -4.95 6.32
C LEU A 53 -1.89 -5.71 4.99
N HIS A 54 -1.33 -5.13 3.93
CA HIS A 54 -1.21 -5.81 2.63
C HIS A 54 -0.34 -7.07 2.70
N LEU A 55 0.74 -7.07 3.47
CA LEU A 55 1.55 -8.26 3.71
C LEU A 55 0.79 -9.34 4.47
N SER A 56 -0.04 -8.96 5.44
CA SER A 56 -0.90 -9.87 6.19
C SER A 56 -1.94 -10.53 5.29
N LEU A 57 -2.49 -9.79 4.32
CA LEU A 57 -3.35 -10.35 3.28
C LEU A 57 -2.61 -11.38 2.42
N LEU A 58 -1.41 -11.06 1.91
CA LEU A 58 -0.63 -12.01 1.12
C LEU A 58 -0.30 -13.29 1.90
N ARG A 59 0.08 -13.17 3.18
CA ARG A 59 0.31 -14.33 4.07
C ARG A 59 -0.96 -15.15 4.28
N SER A 60 -2.10 -14.49 4.44
CA SER A 60 -3.40 -15.17 4.61
C SER A 60 -3.80 -15.91 3.33
N THR A 61 -3.59 -15.30 2.17
CA THR A 61 -3.78 -15.95 0.87
C THR A 61 -2.87 -17.15 0.72
N GLN A 62 -1.57 -17.02 1.03
CA GLN A 62 -0.63 -18.15 1.00
C GLN A 62 -1.11 -19.29 1.91
N ALA A 63 -1.51 -18.99 3.15
CA ALA A 63 -2.01 -19.99 4.09
C ALA A 63 -3.26 -20.72 3.58
N LEU A 64 -4.15 -20.03 2.85
CA LEU A 64 -5.30 -20.67 2.19
C LEU A 64 -4.85 -21.69 1.14
N PHE A 65 -3.90 -21.34 0.28
CA PHE A 65 -3.39 -22.25 -0.74
C PHE A 65 -2.67 -23.44 -0.11
N ASP A 66 -1.83 -23.20 0.90
CA ASP A 66 -1.11 -24.26 1.62
C ASP A 66 -2.09 -25.24 2.28
N ALA A 67 -3.16 -24.74 2.93
CA ALA A 67 -4.19 -25.56 3.55
C ALA A 67 -5.00 -26.42 2.55
N ARG A 68 -4.99 -26.04 1.28
CA ARG A 68 -5.71 -26.72 0.19
C ARG A 68 -4.79 -27.44 -0.78
N ASN A 69 -3.52 -27.63 -0.41
CA ASN A 69 -2.48 -28.25 -1.25
C ASN A 69 -2.37 -27.60 -2.64
N GLY A 70 -2.61 -26.30 -2.72
CA GLY A 70 -2.54 -25.52 -3.96
C GLY A 70 -3.74 -25.65 -4.90
N ASP A 71 -4.75 -26.48 -4.61
CA ASP A 71 -5.95 -26.65 -5.44
C ASP A 71 -7.13 -25.85 -4.85
N ILE A 72 -7.25 -24.62 -5.33
CA ILE A 72 -8.32 -23.66 -5.01
C ILE A 72 -9.08 -23.37 -6.30
N SER A 73 -10.41 -23.50 -6.26
CA SER A 73 -11.24 -23.07 -7.39
C SER A 73 -11.44 -21.55 -7.41
N GLN A 74 -11.81 -21.00 -8.56
CA GLN A 74 -12.16 -19.57 -8.66
C GLN A 74 -13.31 -19.18 -7.71
N SER A 75 -14.31 -20.05 -7.51
CA SER A 75 -15.43 -19.73 -6.62
C SER A 75 -15.02 -19.71 -5.14
N GLU A 76 -14.08 -20.57 -4.74
CA GLU A 76 -13.49 -20.57 -3.39
C GLU A 76 -12.61 -19.33 -3.18
N PHE A 77 -11.79 -18.97 -4.17
CA PHE A 77 -10.97 -17.76 -4.13
C PHE A 77 -11.83 -16.50 -4.03
N LYS A 78 -12.93 -16.43 -4.79
CA LYS A 78 -13.93 -15.37 -4.72
C LYS A 78 -14.58 -15.29 -3.34
N ALA A 79 -14.96 -16.43 -2.77
CA ALA A 79 -15.57 -16.49 -1.44
C ALA A 79 -14.59 -15.99 -0.37
N PHE A 80 -13.32 -16.38 -0.46
CA PHE A 80 -12.24 -15.88 0.40
C PHE A 80 -12.06 -14.36 0.26
N PHE A 81 -11.93 -13.84 -0.97
CA PHE A 81 -11.80 -12.41 -1.22
C PHE A 81 -12.98 -11.61 -0.64
N LYS A 82 -14.21 -12.10 -0.82
CA LYS A 82 -15.41 -11.48 -0.27
C LYS A 82 -15.42 -11.49 1.26
N ALA A 83 -14.95 -12.57 1.89
CA ALA A 83 -14.92 -12.69 3.35
C ALA A 83 -13.90 -11.73 4.01
N LEU A 84 -12.85 -11.33 3.29
CA LEU A 84 -11.86 -10.38 3.77
C LEU A 84 -12.37 -8.93 3.80
N ASP A 85 -13.50 -8.64 3.13
CA ASP A 85 -14.09 -7.31 3.02
C ASP A 85 -13.05 -6.23 2.63
N ILE A 86 -12.44 -6.45 1.46
CA ILE A 86 -11.30 -5.68 0.96
C ILE A 86 -11.57 -4.17 0.89
N ASP A 87 -12.76 -3.79 0.46
CA ASP A 87 -13.13 -2.38 0.32
C ASP A 87 -13.11 -1.64 1.66
N SER A 88 -13.46 -2.32 2.76
CA SER A 88 -13.47 -1.76 4.11
C SER A 88 -12.10 -1.85 4.79
N ASN A 89 -11.41 -2.99 4.65
CA ASN A 89 -10.23 -3.31 5.46
C ASN A 89 -8.90 -3.00 4.76
N PHE A 90 -8.89 -2.92 3.42
CA PHE A 90 -7.68 -2.81 2.61
C PHE A 90 -7.82 -1.67 1.59
N ALA A 91 -8.12 -0.47 2.08
CA ALA A 91 -8.27 0.72 1.25
C ALA A 91 -7.10 0.88 0.26
N GLY A 92 -7.42 1.14 -1.01
CA GLY A 92 -6.44 1.31 -2.08
C GLY A 92 -5.88 0.02 -2.68
N LEU A 93 -6.25 -1.15 -2.15
CA LEU A 93 -5.96 -2.43 -2.81
C LEU A 93 -6.85 -2.57 -4.05
N ARG A 94 -6.24 -2.82 -5.21
CA ARG A 94 -6.98 -3.03 -6.46
C ARG A 94 -7.55 -4.44 -6.60
N GLY A 95 -6.83 -5.43 -6.07
CA GLY A 95 -7.19 -6.84 -6.16
C GLY A 95 -6.04 -7.74 -5.73
N ILE A 96 -6.31 -9.04 -5.73
CA ILE A 96 -5.32 -10.09 -5.49
C ILE A 96 -5.37 -11.11 -6.63
N GLY A 97 -4.20 -11.52 -7.08
CA GLY A 97 -4.03 -12.54 -8.10
C GLY A 97 -3.17 -13.69 -7.60
N PHE A 98 -3.36 -14.85 -8.22
CA PHE A 98 -2.53 -16.01 -8.03
C PHE A 98 -1.94 -16.44 -9.37
N LEU A 99 -0.61 -16.55 -9.41
CA LEU A 99 0.15 -16.89 -10.60
C LEU A 99 0.65 -18.33 -10.46
N ARG A 100 0.56 -19.11 -11.54
CA ARG A 100 1.07 -20.48 -11.59
C ARG A 100 2.44 -20.51 -12.25
N LEU A 101 3.44 -21.05 -11.57
CA LEU A 101 4.75 -21.27 -12.18
C LEU A 101 4.71 -22.52 -13.07
N VAL A 102 4.99 -22.35 -14.36
CA VAL A 102 5.01 -23.44 -15.35
C VAL A 102 6.24 -23.35 -16.23
N LYS A 103 6.70 -24.49 -16.75
CA LYS A 103 7.72 -24.50 -17.80
C LYS A 103 7.10 -24.12 -19.13
N THR A 104 7.88 -23.42 -19.95
CA THR A 104 7.45 -23.12 -21.32
C THR A 104 7.30 -24.40 -22.13
N GLY A 105 6.13 -24.61 -22.73
CA GLY A 105 5.71 -25.84 -23.41
C GLY A 105 4.84 -26.78 -22.57
N ASP A 106 4.74 -26.57 -21.25
CA ASP A 106 3.94 -27.40 -20.33
C ASP A 106 2.68 -26.66 -19.80
N GLU A 107 2.19 -25.65 -20.52
CA GLU A 107 1.09 -24.77 -20.08
C GLU A 107 -0.28 -25.43 -20.10
N ALA A 108 -0.44 -26.55 -20.82
CA ALA A 108 -1.72 -27.23 -21.03
C ALA A 108 -2.43 -27.61 -19.72
N ALA A 109 -1.69 -27.83 -18.63
CA ALA A 109 -2.31 -28.07 -17.31
C ALA A 109 -2.99 -26.81 -16.76
N VAL A 110 -2.33 -25.66 -16.83
CA VAL A 110 -2.88 -24.39 -16.33
C VAL A 110 -4.01 -23.90 -17.22
N GLU A 111 -3.90 -24.05 -18.54
CA GLU A 111 -5.00 -23.69 -19.46
C GLU A 111 -6.27 -24.50 -19.20
N ARG A 112 -6.14 -25.79 -18.85
CA ARG A 112 -7.28 -26.62 -18.43
C ARG A 112 -7.86 -26.17 -17.10
N ASP A 113 -7.03 -25.82 -16.13
CA ASP A 113 -7.48 -25.29 -14.83
C ASP A 113 -8.26 -23.97 -15.04
N ILE A 114 -7.73 -23.06 -15.86
CA ILE A 114 -8.39 -21.80 -16.23
C ILE A 114 -9.72 -22.06 -16.95
N LEU A 115 -9.75 -22.98 -17.92
CA LEU A 115 -10.99 -23.34 -18.61
C LEU A 115 -12.05 -23.87 -17.65
N ARG A 116 -11.66 -24.73 -16.70
CA ARG A 116 -12.54 -25.27 -15.66
C ARG A 116 -13.10 -24.16 -14.76
N ASP A 117 -12.25 -23.22 -14.37
CA ASP A 117 -12.57 -22.21 -13.36
C ASP A 117 -13.38 -21.03 -13.94
N PHE A 118 -13.15 -20.66 -15.20
CA PHE A 118 -13.82 -19.53 -15.85
C PHE A 118 -14.86 -19.94 -16.90
N GLY A 119 -14.90 -21.21 -17.29
CA GLY A 119 -15.79 -21.71 -18.34
C GLY A 119 -15.42 -21.26 -19.75
N ALA A 120 -14.29 -20.57 -19.91
CA ALA A 120 -13.78 -20.07 -21.19
C ALA A 120 -12.28 -20.34 -21.31
N SER A 121 -11.85 -20.72 -22.52
CA SER A 121 -10.45 -20.99 -22.81
C SER A 121 -9.68 -19.67 -22.85
N HIS A 122 -8.67 -19.54 -21.99
CA HIS A 122 -7.70 -18.45 -22.06
C HIS A 122 -6.32 -19.08 -22.28
N PRO A 123 -5.73 -18.95 -23.48
CA PRO A 123 -4.39 -19.45 -23.72
C PRO A 123 -3.39 -18.63 -22.90
N VAL A 124 -2.28 -19.25 -22.49
CA VAL A 124 -1.20 -18.50 -21.83
C VAL A 124 -0.50 -17.60 -22.84
N TYR A 125 -0.40 -16.31 -22.54
CA TYR A 125 0.13 -15.29 -23.43
C TYR A 125 0.96 -14.26 -22.65
N PRO A 126 1.78 -13.42 -23.30
CA PRO A 126 2.29 -13.58 -24.66
C PRO A 126 3.24 -14.79 -24.74
N ASP A 127 3.52 -15.23 -25.97
CA ASP A 127 4.59 -16.19 -26.22
C ASP A 127 5.93 -15.66 -25.70
N THR A 128 6.77 -16.57 -25.21
CA THR A 128 8.06 -16.20 -24.63
C THR A 128 9.12 -17.24 -24.95
N THR A 129 10.38 -16.79 -24.94
CA THR A 129 11.57 -17.65 -25.03
C THR A 129 12.17 -17.98 -23.66
N GLN A 130 11.58 -17.44 -22.58
CA GLN A 130 12.01 -17.75 -21.22
C GLN A 130 11.73 -19.23 -20.90
N PRO A 131 12.53 -19.88 -20.03
CA PRO A 131 12.30 -21.28 -19.65
C PRO A 131 11.09 -21.47 -18.73
N TRP A 132 10.64 -20.41 -18.08
CA TRP A 132 9.52 -20.42 -17.13
C TRP A 132 8.52 -19.32 -17.48
N ARG A 133 7.24 -19.59 -17.20
CA ARG A 133 6.11 -18.67 -17.32
C ARG A 133 5.33 -18.62 -16.02
N THR A 134 4.65 -17.51 -15.80
CA THR A 134 3.83 -17.27 -14.60
C THR A 134 2.46 -16.72 -14.97
N PRO A 135 1.62 -17.46 -15.73
CA PRO A 135 0.27 -17.02 -16.03
C PRO A 135 -0.51 -16.64 -14.78
N ILE A 136 -1.26 -15.56 -14.86
CA ILE A 136 -2.31 -15.24 -13.88
C ILE A 136 -3.41 -16.30 -14.00
N ALA A 137 -3.52 -17.18 -13.01
CA ALA A 137 -4.49 -18.28 -12.99
C ALA A 137 -5.79 -17.92 -12.28
N LEU A 138 -5.71 -17.09 -11.24
CA LEU A 138 -6.88 -16.56 -10.51
C LEU A 138 -6.68 -15.08 -10.23
N PHE A 139 -7.76 -14.30 -10.22
CA PHE A 139 -7.73 -12.89 -9.86
C PHE A 139 -9.08 -12.48 -9.28
N GLU A 140 -9.08 -11.62 -8.26
CA GLU A 140 -10.28 -10.95 -7.75
C GLU A 140 -9.96 -9.48 -7.42
N PRO A 141 -10.87 -8.53 -7.71
CA PRO A 141 -12.17 -8.72 -8.33
C PRO A 141 -12.09 -8.97 -9.85
N LEU A 142 -12.98 -9.81 -10.37
CA LEU A 142 -13.15 -10.03 -11.82
C LEU A 142 -14.00 -8.95 -12.47
N ASP A 143 -13.39 -7.79 -12.70
CA ASP A 143 -13.91 -6.81 -13.65
C ASP A 143 -13.44 -7.15 -15.09
N PRO A 144 -14.05 -6.57 -16.15
CA PRO A 144 -13.65 -6.87 -17.53
C PRO A 144 -12.17 -6.61 -17.84
N SER A 145 -11.54 -5.65 -17.15
CA SER A 145 -10.11 -5.36 -17.34
C SER A 145 -9.24 -6.46 -16.74
N ASN A 146 -9.59 -6.96 -15.55
CA ASN A 146 -8.83 -7.98 -14.85
C ASN A 146 -9.09 -9.36 -15.45
N GLN A 147 -10.29 -9.62 -15.99
CA GLN A 147 -10.58 -10.84 -16.74
C GLN A 147 -9.68 -10.99 -17.97
N ALA A 148 -9.40 -9.88 -18.66
CA ALA A 148 -8.47 -9.90 -19.78
C ALA A 148 -7.05 -10.31 -19.35
N SER A 149 -6.64 -10.07 -18.10
CA SER A 149 -5.31 -10.41 -17.60
C SER A 149 -5.13 -11.90 -17.29
N ILE A 150 -6.19 -12.70 -17.24
CA ILE A 150 -6.10 -14.14 -17.00
C ILE A 150 -5.29 -14.79 -18.12
N GLY A 151 -4.25 -15.56 -17.76
CA GLY A 151 -3.33 -16.18 -18.70
C GLY A 151 -2.15 -15.31 -19.15
N TYR A 152 -2.09 -14.03 -18.77
CA TYR A 152 -0.93 -13.15 -19.01
C TYR A 152 0.28 -13.52 -18.15
#